data_AF-A0AAD9FKM4-F1
#
_entry.id   AF-A0AAD9FKM4-F1
#
_cell.length_a   1.000
_cell.length_b   1.000
_cell.length_c   1.000
_cell.angle_alpha   90.00
_cell.angle_beta   90.00
_cell.angle_gamma   90.00
#
_symmetry.space_group_name_H-M   'P 1'
#
loop_
_entity.id
_entity.type
_entity.pdbx_description
1 polymer ?
#
loop_
_entity_poly.entity_id
_entity_poly.type
_entity_poly.pdbx_seq_one_letter_code
_entity_poly.pdbx_strand_id
1 'polypeptide(L)'
;MSARPRSSTRDAYSLGPASEPEPLLPTHSTPLATSPTRRSPFSLSSLRHTLSLRALRSRNPFLRLFLLVLLLIGLLNHTVLGTWRRDAVYLLRPIWDTPPRPFTVIPHYAPPLLASGAEDIDQWCALHTWTPRKATPTIVDAILLSSEVDLLEIRMREYRGVVDIFVIVESDMTFAGTPKPLYYEENKRRFEHLVAGTKSRIVYKKVEGLVPNRPAGSFENEYTMRTAVGDTLSGLRLSPGAVIINSDVDEIISRQTLHLLSTCNVPDNLHLNVKNYRYSFNLPIPDDGYWRPHISVVKGGPNPIVYTHGRVGDVLLEGAGWHCTFCFRTFGEMRGKMLGYSHNDRVRDTSIAEIQSIKARVCEGREPFDMYPEAFSFKDLVAQSGTLKPSNDFTHVPLALQEDPNRFAYLLDKGCDRSEI
;
A
#
# COMPACT_ATOMS: atom_id res chain seq x y z
N MET A 1 28.40 45.35 -45.55
CA MET A 1 29.44 45.50 -44.51
C MET A 1 29.61 44.17 -43.78
N SER A 2 30.82 43.62 -43.89
CA SER A 2 31.48 42.57 -43.09
C SER A 2 30.87 41.16 -42.92
N ALA A 3 31.77 40.19 -42.94
CA ALA A 3 31.55 38.74 -42.97
C ALA A 3 32.26 38.02 -41.78
N ARG A 4 31.58 37.01 -41.19
CA ARG A 4 32.07 35.77 -40.50
C ARG A 4 33.03 35.88 -39.27
N PRO A 5 33.30 34.80 -38.45
CA PRO A 5 32.72 33.44 -38.35
C PRO A 5 32.54 32.80 -36.90
N ARG A 6 31.91 31.59 -36.88
CA ARG A 6 32.15 30.33 -36.07
C ARG A 6 31.76 30.14 -34.57
N SER A 7 30.89 29.14 -34.37
CA SER A 7 30.83 27.98 -33.42
C SER A 7 31.18 28.09 -31.93
N SER A 8 30.33 27.51 -31.05
CA SER A 8 30.62 26.23 -30.35
C SER A 8 29.39 25.63 -29.61
N THR A 9 29.33 24.29 -29.64
CA THR A 9 28.89 23.33 -28.60
C THR A 9 27.52 23.44 -27.93
N ARG A 10 26.62 22.52 -28.33
CA ARG A 10 25.53 21.98 -27.50
C ARG A 10 26.10 20.90 -26.58
N ASP A 11 26.00 21.09 -25.27
CA ASP A 11 26.13 20.01 -24.29
C ASP A 11 24.77 19.75 -23.65
N ALA A 12 24.15 18.65 -24.07
CA ALA A 12 22.99 18.06 -23.44
C ALA A 12 23.48 17.11 -22.35
N TYR A 13 23.32 17.48 -21.09
CA TYR A 13 23.48 16.55 -19.97
C TYR A 13 22.20 15.71 -19.85
N SER A 14 22.22 14.54 -20.51
CA SER A 14 21.33 13.42 -20.18
C SER A 14 21.73 12.87 -18.81
N LEU A 15 20.91 13.11 -17.79
CA LEU A 15 20.91 12.31 -16.58
C LEU A 15 20.10 11.05 -16.86
N GLY A 16 20.80 9.93 -17.04
CA GLY A 16 20.19 8.62 -17.22
C GLY A 16 19.41 8.18 -15.96
N PRO A 17 18.44 7.27 -16.12
CA PRO A 17 17.63 6.78 -15.01
C PRO A 17 18.49 6.00 -14.01
N ALA A 18 18.26 6.27 -12.73
CA ALA A 18 18.84 5.54 -11.62
C ALA A 18 18.46 4.05 -11.74
N SER A 19 19.49 3.20 -11.84
CA SER A 19 19.39 1.75 -11.86
C SER A 19 18.94 1.21 -10.51
N GLU A 20 17.87 0.39 -10.51
CA GLU A 20 17.51 -0.48 -9.39
C GLU A 20 18.52 -1.64 -9.22
N PRO A 21 18.66 -2.21 -8.01
CA PRO A 21 19.57 -3.33 -7.77
C PRO A 21 18.95 -4.66 -8.21
N GLU A 22 19.58 -5.33 -9.18
CA GLU A 22 19.34 -6.74 -9.50
C GLU A 22 19.71 -7.66 -8.31
N PRO A 23 18.97 -8.77 -8.10
CA PRO A 23 19.28 -9.73 -7.05
C PRO A 23 20.54 -10.54 -7.38
N LEU A 24 21.56 -10.35 -6.55
CA LEU A 24 22.85 -11.04 -6.60
C LEU A 24 22.68 -12.55 -6.39
N LEU A 25 22.93 -13.33 -7.44
CA LEU A 25 23.30 -14.74 -7.35
C LEU A 25 24.82 -14.81 -7.08
N PRO A 26 25.31 -15.51 -6.04
CA PRO A 26 26.73 -15.56 -5.75
C PRO A 26 27.46 -16.47 -6.76
N THR A 27 28.26 -15.85 -7.62
CA THR A 27 29.37 -16.49 -8.32
C THR A 27 30.62 -16.38 -7.45
N HIS A 28 31.19 -17.52 -7.04
CA HIS A 28 32.50 -17.56 -6.42
C HIS A 28 33.53 -18.13 -7.41
N SER A 29 34.54 -17.32 -7.71
CA SER A 29 35.78 -17.73 -8.35
C SER A 29 36.99 -17.27 -7.52
N THR A 30 38.05 -18.11 -7.55
CA THR A 30 39.49 -17.91 -7.22
C THR A 30 40.01 -18.27 -5.81
N PRO A 31 41.30 -18.63 -5.61
CA PRO A 31 42.32 -19.25 -6.50
C PRO A 31 43.11 -20.45 -5.89
N LEU A 32 44.03 -21.03 -6.69
CA LEU A 32 44.98 -22.12 -6.39
C LEU A 32 46.01 -21.81 -5.28
N ALA A 33 46.36 -22.83 -4.46
CA ALA A 33 47.75 -23.14 -4.06
C ALA A 33 47.92 -24.59 -3.49
N THR A 34 48.71 -25.41 -4.22
CA THR A 34 49.77 -26.38 -3.81
C THR A 34 49.55 -27.49 -2.74
N SER A 35 49.34 -28.73 -3.24
CA SER A 35 50.01 -30.06 -3.03
C SER A 35 50.69 -30.50 -1.70
N PRO A 36 51.09 -31.80 -1.53
CA PRO A 36 50.29 -33.03 -1.60
C PRO A 36 50.59 -34.00 -0.43
N THR A 37 49.62 -34.80 0.04
CA THR A 37 49.95 -36.12 0.64
C THR A 37 48.93 -37.19 0.26
N ARG A 38 49.49 -38.37 0.03
CA ARG A 38 49.00 -39.49 -0.76
C ARG A 38 48.43 -40.56 0.19
N ARG A 39 47.13 -40.85 0.13
CA ARG A 39 46.56 -42.15 0.55
C ARG A 39 45.43 -42.57 -0.40
N SER A 40 45.45 -43.85 -0.72
CA SER A 40 44.70 -44.60 -1.74
C SER A 40 43.19 -44.69 -1.51
N PRO A 41 42.40 -45.08 -2.52
CA PRO A 41 40.99 -44.72 -2.62
C PRO A 41 40.08 -45.72 -1.91
N PHE A 42 39.15 -45.21 -1.11
CA PHE A 42 37.92 -45.92 -0.81
C PHE A 42 36.95 -45.75 -1.98
N SER A 43 36.58 -46.87 -2.58
CA SER A 43 35.57 -46.99 -3.63
C SER A 43 34.20 -46.52 -3.11
N LEU A 44 33.79 -45.31 -3.49
CA LEU A 44 32.40 -44.85 -3.41
C LEU A 44 31.72 -45.10 -4.76
N SER A 45 31.39 -46.36 -5.02
CA SER A 45 30.32 -46.68 -5.94
C SER A 45 28.98 -46.48 -5.23
N SER A 46 28.05 -45.87 -5.95
CA SER A 46 26.61 -45.81 -5.67
C SER A 46 26.13 -44.87 -4.55
N LEU A 47 25.78 -43.65 -4.96
CA LEU A 47 24.47 -43.04 -4.64
C LEU A 47 24.22 -41.85 -5.57
N ARG A 48 24.19 -42.14 -6.88
CA ARG A 48 23.44 -41.28 -7.80
C ARG A 48 21.97 -41.64 -7.63
N HIS A 49 21.24 -40.86 -6.83
CA HIS A 49 19.79 -40.79 -6.97
C HIS A 49 19.48 -40.17 -8.33
N THR A 50 19.57 -41.01 -9.36
CA THR A 50 18.85 -40.79 -10.60
C THR A 50 17.38 -40.85 -10.21
N LEU A 51 16.68 -39.73 -10.32
CA LEU A 51 15.22 -39.71 -10.45
C LEU A 51 14.91 -40.59 -11.66
N SER A 52 14.67 -41.86 -11.36
CA SER A 52 14.47 -42.88 -12.36
C SER A 52 13.15 -42.57 -13.04
N LEU A 53 13.19 -42.29 -14.34
CA LEU A 53 12.07 -42.31 -15.28
C LEU A 53 11.43 -43.71 -15.39
N ARG A 54 11.40 -44.51 -14.32
CA ARG A 54 10.76 -45.82 -14.24
C ARG A 54 9.23 -45.74 -14.32
N ALA A 55 8.63 -44.60 -13.93
CA ALA A 55 7.19 -44.39 -14.10
C ALA A 55 6.77 -44.42 -15.58
N LEU A 56 7.59 -43.87 -16.49
CA LEU A 56 7.37 -43.90 -17.93
C LEU A 56 7.66 -45.27 -18.58
N ARG A 57 8.25 -46.21 -17.84
CA ARG A 57 8.56 -47.57 -18.30
C ARG A 57 7.60 -48.63 -17.76
N SER A 58 6.52 -48.23 -17.09
CA SER A 58 5.43 -49.14 -16.73
C SER A 58 4.89 -49.83 -17.99
N ARG A 59 4.79 -51.16 -17.99
CA ARG A 59 4.10 -51.93 -19.06
C ARG A 59 2.58 -51.85 -18.94
N ASN A 60 2.06 -51.22 -17.89
CA ASN A 60 0.63 -51.09 -17.67
C ASN A 60 0.06 -49.96 -18.56
N PRO A 61 -0.72 -50.30 -19.61
CA PRO A 61 -1.28 -49.29 -20.52
C PRO A 61 -2.22 -48.32 -19.81
N PHE A 62 -2.88 -48.75 -18.72
CA PHE A 62 -3.75 -47.89 -17.92
C PHE A 62 -2.96 -46.83 -17.15
N LEU A 63 -1.79 -47.16 -16.60
CA LEU A 63 -0.95 -46.17 -15.90
C LEU A 63 -0.37 -45.14 -16.86
N ARG A 64 0.00 -45.55 -18.09
CA ARG A 64 0.46 -44.61 -19.12
C ARG A 64 -0.67 -43.71 -19.59
N LEU A 65 -1.85 -44.28 -19.87
CA LEU A 65 -3.03 -43.50 -20.24
C LEU A 65 -3.40 -42.52 -19.13
N PHE A 66 -3.38 -42.95 -17.87
CA PHE A 66 -3.63 -42.11 -16.71
C PHE A 66 -2.62 -40.95 -16.58
N LEU A 67 -1.32 -41.23 -16.67
CA LEU A 67 -0.28 -40.18 -16.64
C LEU A 67 -0.38 -39.23 -17.84
N LEU A 68 -0.74 -39.73 -19.02
CA LEU A 68 -0.90 -38.93 -20.24
C LEU A 68 -2.17 -38.07 -20.15
N VAL A 69 -3.26 -38.58 -19.57
CA VAL A 69 -4.46 -37.81 -19.24
C VAL A 69 -4.16 -36.75 -18.18
N LEU A 70 -3.41 -37.06 -17.11
CA LEU A 70 -2.97 -36.06 -16.13
C LEU A 70 -2.09 -34.97 -16.76
N LEU A 71 -1.18 -35.34 -17.66
CA LEU A 71 -0.38 -34.40 -18.42
C LEU A 71 -1.25 -33.54 -19.33
N LEU A 72 -2.23 -34.13 -20.03
CA LEU A 72 -3.17 -33.41 -20.88
C LEU A 72 -4.04 -32.46 -20.05
N ILE A 73 -4.57 -32.91 -18.91
CA ILE A 73 -5.34 -32.10 -17.97
C ILE A 73 -4.49 -30.94 -17.43
N GLY A 74 -3.22 -31.18 -17.11
CA GLY A 74 -2.30 -30.14 -16.69
C GLY A 74 -2.03 -29.12 -17.80
N LEU A 75 -1.75 -29.57 -19.02
CA LEU A 75 -1.50 -28.72 -20.18
C LEU A 75 -2.75 -27.92 -20.59
N LEU A 76 -3.93 -28.54 -20.55
CA LEU A 76 -5.22 -27.91 -20.87
C LEU A 76 -5.71 -26.98 -19.77
N ASN A 77 -5.27 -27.17 -18.52
CA ASN A 77 -5.61 -26.31 -17.39
C ASN A 77 -4.40 -25.49 -16.91
N HIS A 78 -3.67 -24.86 -17.84
CA HIS A 78 -2.55 -23.97 -17.53
C HIS A 78 -2.92 -22.88 -16.50
N THR A 79 -4.17 -22.39 -16.54
CA THR A 79 -4.72 -21.42 -15.57
C THR A 79 -4.85 -21.99 -14.16
N VAL A 80 -5.33 -23.24 -14.04
CA VAL A 80 -5.43 -23.96 -12.77
C VAL A 80 -4.04 -24.25 -12.22
N LEU A 81 -3.10 -24.73 -13.04
CA LEU A 81 -1.71 -24.91 -12.61
C LEU A 81 -1.07 -23.60 -12.12
N GLY A 82 -1.36 -22.47 -12.77
CA GLY A 82 -0.89 -21.15 -12.35
C GLY A 82 -1.44 -20.68 -11.00
N THR A 83 -2.70 -21.01 -10.69
CA THR A 83 -3.30 -20.71 -9.37
C THR A 83 -2.74 -21.62 -8.29
N TRP A 84 -2.64 -22.93 -8.51
CA TRP A 84 -1.99 -23.86 -7.57
C TRP A 84 -0.54 -23.47 -7.26
N ARG A 85 0.24 -23.07 -8.28
CA ARG A 85 1.62 -22.62 -8.08
C ARG A 85 1.69 -21.40 -7.17
N ARG A 86 0.86 -20.38 -7.42
CA ARG A 86 0.78 -19.17 -6.58
C ARG A 86 0.39 -19.53 -5.15
N ASP A 87 -0.67 -20.30 -4.99
CA ASP A 87 -1.22 -20.63 -3.67
C ASP A 87 -0.23 -21.44 -2.86
N ALA A 88 0.47 -22.39 -3.48
CA ALA A 88 1.57 -23.10 -2.85
C ALA A 88 2.72 -22.16 -2.44
N VAL A 89 3.06 -21.19 -3.29
CA VAL A 89 4.10 -20.19 -2.97
C VAL A 89 3.70 -19.35 -1.75
N TYR A 90 2.46 -18.85 -1.68
CA TYR A 90 1.97 -18.05 -0.55
C TYR A 90 1.80 -18.88 0.74
N LEU A 91 1.21 -20.07 0.65
CA LEU A 91 1.04 -20.96 1.79
C LEU A 91 2.37 -21.40 2.41
N LEU A 92 3.39 -21.60 1.58
CA LEU A 92 4.72 -22.01 2.03
C LEU A 92 5.67 -20.83 2.27
N ARG A 93 5.25 -19.59 1.99
CA ARG A 93 6.06 -18.37 2.16
C ARG A 93 6.71 -18.26 3.54
N PRO A 94 6.02 -18.56 4.66
CA PRO A 94 6.63 -18.54 5.98
C PRO A 94 7.81 -19.51 6.18
N ILE A 95 8.01 -20.47 5.27
CA ILE A 95 9.11 -21.45 5.31
C ILE A 95 10.32 -20.97 4.51
N TRP A 96 10.11 -20.35 3.35
CA TRP A 96 11.20 -20.06 2.40
C TRP A 96 11.57 -18.57 2.28
N ASP A 97 10.66 -17.66 2.65
CA ASP A 97 10.89 -16.22 2.58
C ASP A 97 11.18 -15.65 3.97
N THR A 98 11.91 -14.54 4.01
CA THR A 98 12.29 -13.87 5.26
C THR A 98 11.54 -12.55 5.40
N PRO A 99 10.99 -12.23 6.59
CA PRO A 99 10.34 -10.95 6.79
C PRO A 99 11.32 -9.80 6.56
N PRO A 100 10.83 -8.61 6.18
CA PRO A 100 11.66 -7.43 6.09
C PRO A 100 12.32 -7.12 7.45
N ARG A 101 13.36 -6.28 7.42
CA ARG A 101 14.01 -5.80 8.66
C ARG A 101 12.95 -5.31 9.66
N PRO A 102 13.05 -5.61 10.96
CA PRO A 102 12.08 -5.11 11.93
C PRO A 102 12.15 -3.59 12.06
N PHE A 103 11.09 -2.98 12.59
CA PHE A 103 11.07 -1.57 12.98
C PHE A 103 11.50 -1.43 14.45
N THR A 104 12.03 -0.25 14.78
CA THR A 104 12.07 0.24 16.16
C THR A 104 10.69 0.78 16.49
N VAL A 105 9.93 -0.02 17.24
CA VAL A 105 8.53 0.27 17.56
C VAL A 105 8.45 1.25 18.73
N ILE A 106 7.74 2.35 18.54
CA ILE A 106 7.40 3.32 19.56
C ILE A 106 5.94 3.06 19.99
N PRO A 107 5.68 2.81 21.29
CA PRO A 107 4.32 2.70 21.79
C PRO A 107 3.59 4.03 21.66
N HIS A 108 2.32 3.99 21.27
CA HIS A 108 1.51 5.20 21.08
C HIS A 108 0.67 5.50 22.31
N TYR A 109 1.11 6.47 23.10
CA TYR A 109 0.33 7.03 24.20
C TYR A 109 -0.58 8.14 23.66
N ALA A 110 -1.81 7.77 23.32
CA ALA A 110 -2.76 8.68 22.70
C ALA A 110 -3.24 9.76 23.69
N PRO A 111 -3.01 11.06 23.41
CA PRO A 111 -3.52 12.12 24.27
C PRO A 111 -5.05 12.18 24.20
N PRO A 112 -5.74 12.45 25.33
CA PRO A 112 -7.16 12.79 25.31
C PRO A 112 -7.40 13.99 24.40
N LEU A 113 -8.48 14.00 23.63
CA LEU A 113 -8.76 15.08 22.67
C LEU A 113 -8.89 16.48 23.30
N LEU A 114 -9.20 16.54 24.60
CA LEU A 114 -9.29 17.79 25.37
C LEU A 114 -7.97 18.19 26.05
N ALA A 115 -7.00 17.28 26.14
CA ALA A 115 -5.69 17.53 26.73
C ALA A 115 -4.84 18.34 25.75
N SER A 116 -4.83 19.65 25.93
CA SER A 116 -4.23 20.61 25.00
C SER A 116 -3.43 21.71 25.72
N GLY A 117 -3.33 21.65 27.05
CA GLY A 117 -2.51 22.56 27.83
C GLY A 117 -1.00 22.32 27.61
N ALA A 118 -0.18 23.30 27.94
CA ALA A 118 1.28 23.18 27.80
C ALA A 118 1.85 22.01 28.63
N GLU A 119 1.38 21.84 29.87
CA GLU A 119 1.77 20.74 30.75
C GLU A 119 1.36 19.37 30.17
N ASP A 120 0.16 19.29 29.57
CA ASP A 120 -0.29 18.08 28.88
C ASP A 120 0.66 17.75 27.72
N ILE A 121 0.97 18.72 26.87
CA ILE A 121 1.83 18.54 25.70
C ILE A 121 3.22 18.03 26.12
N ASP A 122 3.83 18.66 27.14
CA ASP A 122 5.14 18.24 27.64
C ASP A 122 5.12 16.80 28.14
N GLN A 123 4.09 16.42 28.89
CA GLN A 123 3.90 15.06 29.38
C GLN A 123 3.74 14.06 28.21
N TRP A 124 2.84 14.32 27.27
CA TRP A 124 2.54 13.39 26.17
C TRP A 124 3.72 13.25 25.21
N CYS A 125 4.46 14.32 24.92
CA CYS A 125 5.69 14.22 24.13
C CYS A 125 6.77 13.40 24.86
N ALA A 126 6.96 13.64 26.16
CA ALA A 126 7.98 12.94 26.96
C ALA A 126 7.74 11.42 27.04
N LEU A 127 6.47 10.96 27.07
CA LEU A 127 6.11 9.53 27.04
C LEU A 127 6.63 8.81 25.79
N HIS A 128 6.86 9.54 24.70
CA HIS A 128 7.42 9.03 23.45
C HIS A 128 8.91 9.32 23.30
N THR A 129 9.57 9.83 24.36
CA THR A 129 10.94 10.38 24.33
C THR A 129 11.12 11.55 23.36
N TRP A 130 10.03 12.25 23.07
CA TRP A 130 10.03 13.45 22.23
C TRP A 130 9.99 14.71 23.07
N THR A 131 10.28 15.84 22.44
CA THR A 131 10.20 17.16 23.07
C THR A 131 9.05 17.96 22.46
N PRO A 132 8.42 18.87 23.21
CA PRO A 132 7.41 19.79 22.67
C PRO A 132 8.00 20.68 21.57
N ARG A 133 7.20 20.99 20.56
CA ARG A 133 7.55 21.96 19.52
C ARG A 133 7.43 23.37 20.08
N LYS A 134 8.36 24.23 19.68
CA LYS A 134 8.29 25.67 20.01
C LYS A 134 7.20 26.41 19.24
N ALA A 135 6.81 25.89 18.07
CA ALA A 135 5.76 26.43 17.22
C ALA A 135 5.07 25.28 16.49
N THR A 136 3.76 25.44 16.22
CA THR A 136 2.98 24.47 15.45
C THR A 136 3.52 24.42 14.00
N PRO A 137 3.84 23.22 13.47
CA PRO A 137 4.34 23.09 12.11
C PRO A 137 3.17 23.21 11.13
N THR A 138 3.49 23.55 9.88
CA THR A 138 2.55 23.33 8.77
C THR A 138 2.40 21.82 8.56
N ILE A 139 1.17 21.32 8.63
CA ILE A 139 0.86 19.91 8.34
C ILE A 139 0.22 19.81 6.96
N VAL A 140 0.78 18.94 6.12
CA VAL A 140 0.33 18.69 4.75
C VAL A 140 -0.12 17.24 4.62
N ASP A 141 -1.35 17.05 4.17
CA ASP A 141 -1.90 15.74 3.80
C ASP A 141 -1.83 15.58 2.28
N ALA A 142 -1.11 14.57 1.80
CA ALA A 142 -0.93 14.33 0.36
C ALA A 142 -1.52 12.98 -0.03
N ILE A 143 -2.43 12.99 -1.02
CA ILE A 143 -3.14 11.80 -1.45
C ILE A 143 -3.27 11.70 -2.97
N LEU A 144 -3.34 10.46 -3.45
CA LEU A 144 -3.81 10.10 -4.77
C LEU A 144 -5.29 9.71 -4.69
N LEU A 145 -6.16 10.42 -5.39
CA LEU A 145 -7.59 10.13 -5.41
C LEU A 145 -7.99 9.35 -6.68
N SER A 146 -8.75 8.27 -6.50
CA SER A 146 -9.50 7.63 -7.56
C SER A 146 -11.00 7.82 -7.33
N SER A 147 -11.73 6.81 -6.87
CA SER A 147 -13.19 6.86 -6.66
C SER A 147 -13.58 6.96 -5.19
N GLU A 148 -12.60 7.00 -4.27
CA GLU A 148 -12.77 6.99 -2.80
C GLU A 148 -13.38 8.28 -2.19
N VAL A 149 -14.43 8.87 -2.79
CA VAL A 149 -14.99 10.17 -2.38
C VAL A 149 -15.50 10.17 -0.92
N ASP A 150 -16.19 9.10 -0.49
CA ASP A 150 -16.70 9.01 0.87
C ASP A 150 -15.57 8.83 1.90
N LEU A 151 -14.54 8.04 1.59
CA LEU A 151 -13.36 7.89 2.46
C LEU A 151 -12.55 9.19 2.54
N LEU A 152 -12.43 9.94 1.45
CA LEU A 152 -11.81 11.25 1.45
C LEU A 152 -12.56 12.22 2.38
N GLU A 153 -13.89 12.23 2.36
CA GLU A 153 -14.65 13.05 3.33
C GLU A 153 -14.38 12.62 4.77
N ILE A 154 -14.42 11.32 5.06
CA ILE A 154 -14.18 10.78 6.40
C ILE A 154 -12.79 11.23 6.89
N ARG A 155 -11.77 11.06 6.05
CA ARG A 155 -10.41 11.51 6.29
C ARG A 155 -10.34 13.02 6.57
N MET A 156 -10.92 13.85 5.70
CA MET A 156 -10.88 15.31 5.86
C MET A 156 -11.61 15.79 7.12
N ARG A 157 -12.70 15.14 7.52
CA ARG A 157 -13.40 15.41 8.79
C ARG A 157 -12.53 15.03 9.99
N GLU A 158 -11.88 13.87 9.94
CA GLU A 158 -10.91 13.43 10.96
C GLU A 158 -9.73 14.41 11.08
N TYR A 159 -9.39 15.14 10.00
CA TYR A 159 -8.21 16.01 9.94
C TYR A 159 -8.53 17.49 10.19
N ARG A 160 -9.83 17.84 10.18
CA ARG A 160 -10.36 19.20 10.26
C ARG A 160 -9.78 19.99 11.43
N GLY A 161 -9.14 21.13 11.17
CA GLY A 161 -8.56 21.99 12.20
C GLY A 161 -7.13 21.63 12.63
N VAL A 162 -6.59 20.51 12.17
CA VAL A 162 -5.19 20.12 12.43
C VAL A 162 -4.33 20.25 11.16
N VAL A 163 -4.82 19.74 10.03
CA VAL A 163 -4.11 19.82 8.74
C VAL A 163 -4.29 21.18 8.08
N ASP A 164 -3.21 21.77 7.57
CA ASP A 164 -3.20 23.10 6.95
C ASP A 164 -3.37 23.03 5.42
N ILE A 165 -2.81 22.01 4.77
CA ILE A 165 -2.84 21.87 3.31
C ILE A 165 -3.25 20.46 2.94
N PHE A 166 -4.35 20.33 2.20
CA PHE A 166 -4.74 19.08 1.56
C PHE A 166 -4.27 19.10 0.11
N VAL A 167 -3.33 18.24 -0.27
CA VAL A 167 -2.86 18.04 -1.65
C VAL A 167 -3.60 16.85 -2.23
N ILE A 168 -4.49 17.12 -3.18
CA ILE A 168 -5.32 16.12 -3.84
C ILE A 168 -4.88 16.04 -5.29
N VAL A 169 -4.34 14.89 -5.67
CA VAL A 169 -3.92 14.62 -7.05
C VAL A 169 -4.84 13.56 -7.65
N GLU A 170 -5.43 13.86 -8.81
CA GLU A 170 -6.36 12.97 -9.51
C GLU A 170 -6.07 12.96 -11.02
N SER A 171 -6.41 11.86 -11.69
CA SER A 171 -6.41 11.75 -13.16
C SER A 171 -7.78 11.34 -13.69
N ASP A 172 -8.05 11.65 -14.96
CA ASP A 172 -9.19 11.19 -15.75
C ASP A 172 -9.05 9.73 -16.22
N MET A 173 -8.01 9.02 -15.76
CA MET A 173 -7.78 7.61 -16.01
C MET A 173 -7.41 6.85 -14.73
N THR A 174 -7.75 5.57 -14.69
CA THR A 174 -7.26 4.63 -13.67
C THR A 174 -5.77 4.31 -13.91
N PHE A 175 -5.10 3.66 -12.95
CA PHE A 175 -3.72 3.19 -13.16
C PHE A 175 -3.63 2.14 -14.29
N ALA A 176 -4.66 1.32 -14.46
CA ALA A 176 -4.83 0.43 -15.62
C ALA A 176 -4.98 1.17 -16.97
N GLY A 177 -5.15 2.49 -16.97
CA GLY A 177 -5.33 3.28 -18.17
C GLY A 177 -6.75 3.19 -18.75
N THR A 178 -7.76 2.99 -17.91
CA THR A 178 -9.18 3.08 -18.31
C THR A 178 -9.74 4.45 -17.94
N PRO A 179 -10.54 5.10 -18.81
CA PRO A 179 -11.13 6.40 -18.48
C PRO A 179 -12.02 6.36 -17.24
N LYS A 180 -11.95 7.38 -16.41
CA LYS A 180 -12.81 7.56 -15.23
C LYS A 180 -13.19 9.03 -15.04
N PRO A 181 -14.33 9.32 -14.38
CA PRO A 181 -14.65 10.69 -13.96
C PRO A 181 -13.58 11.30 -13.06
N LEU A 182 -13.54 12.63 -13.03
CA LEU A 182 -12.74 13.40 -12.07
C LEU A 182 -13.58 13.59 -10.80
N TYR A 183 -13.52 12.61 -9.91
CA TYR A 183 -14.37 12.51 -8.74
C TYR A 183 -14.20 13.67 -7.76
N TYR A 184 -12.97 14.18 -7.58
CA TYR A 184 -12.77 15.40 -6.77
C TYR A 184 -13.41 16.60 -7.46
N GLU A 185 -13.17 16.77 -8.76
CA GLU A 185 -13.63 17.95 -9.50
C GLU A 185 -15.16 18.03 -9.55
N GLU A 186 -15.83 16.91 -9.80
CA GLU A 186 -17.30 16.80 -9.78
C GLU A 186 -17.90 17.05 -8.38
N ASN A 187 -17.14 16.73 -7.32
CA ASN A 187 -17.58 16.87 -5.93
C ASN A 187 -16.90 18.05 -5.20
N LYS A 188 -16.25 18.98 -5.92
CA LYS A 188 -15.36 19.99 -5.32
C LYS A 188 -16.03 20.80 -4.21
N ARG A 189 -17.30 21.18 -4.41
CA ARG A 189 -18.09 21.95 -3.44
C ARG A 189 -18.24 21.22 -2.09
N ARG A 190 -18.31 19.89 -2.10
CA ARG A 190 -18.40 19.03 -0.90
C ARG A 190 -17.16 19.22 -0.02
N PHE A 191 -15.98 19.23 -0.62
CA PHE A 191 -14.70 19.37 0.09
C PHE A 191 -14.37 20.81 0.45
N GLU A 192 -14.70 21.78 -0.43
CA GLU A 192 -14.58 23.21 -0.12
C GLU A 192 -15.39 23.58 1.14
N HIS A 193 -16.58 23.00 1.32
CA HIS A 193 -17.37 23.21 2.53
C HIS A 193 -16.69 22.68 3.81
N LEU A 194 -15.93 21.57 3.73
CA LEU A 194 -15.25 21.00 4.91
C LEU A 194 -14.11 21.89 5.41
N VAL A 195 -13.44 22.60 4.50
CA VAL A 195 -12.34 23.52 4.83
C VAL A 195 -12.82 24.96 5.05
N ALA A 196 -14.05 25.29 4.64
CA ALA A 196 -14.63 26.63 4.83
C ALA A 196 -14.63 27.03 6.32
N GLY A 197 -14.17 28.25 6.60
CA GLY A 197 -14.07 28.77 7.97
C GLY A 197 -12.92 28.17 8.81
N THR A 198 -12.04 27.37 8.19
CA THR A 198 -10.81 26.88 8.84
C THR A 198 -9.57 27.57 8.24
N LYS A 199 -8.40 27.36 8.85
CA LYS A 199 -7.10 27.76 8.27
C LYS A 199 -6.64 26.87 7.11
N SER A 200 -7.34 25.75 6.89
CA SER A 200 -6.97 24.74 5.91
C SER A 200 -7.28 25.20 4.49
N ARG A 201 -6.47 24.78 3.52
CA ARG A 201 -6.73 24.99 2.09
C ARG A 201 -6.50 23.72 1.29
N ILE A 202 -7.15 23.62 0.13
CA ILE A 202 -7.00 22.49 -0.79
C ILE A 202 -6.15 22.91 -1.99
N VAL A 203 -5.16 22.10 -2.33
CA VAL A 203 -4.34 22.18 -3.53
C VAL A 203 -4.73 20.99 -4.41
N TYR A 204 -5.46 21.29 -5.48
CA TYR A 204 -5.90 20.27 -6.43
C TYR A 204 -4.98 20.25 -7.65
N LYS A 205 -4.50 19.05 -8.01
CA LYS A 205 -3.72 18.80 -9.23
C LYS A 205 -4.41 17.73 -10.07
N LYS A 206 -4.94 18.16 -11.21
CA LYS A 206 -5.35 17.25 -12.28
C LYS A 206 -4.11 16.79 -13.06
N VAL A 207 -4.01 15.48 -13.30
CA VAL A 207 -3.00 14.83 -14.14
C VAL A 207 -3.67 14.28 -15.39
N GLU A 208 -3.20 14.74 -16.54
CA GLU A 208 -3.64 14.30 -17.86
C GLU A 208 -2.52 13.50 -18.55
N GLY A 209 -2.87 12.67 -19.52
CA GLY A 209 -1.89 11.96 -20.34
C GLY A 209 -1.31 10.69 -19.71
N LEU A 210 -2.04 10.06 -18.79
CA LEU A 210 -1.74 8.67 -18.43
C LEU A 210 -1.87 7.78 -19.66
N VAL A 211 -1.07 6.72 -19.71
CA VAL A 211 -1.06 5.83 -20.88
C VAL A 211 -2.27 4.89 -20.81
N PRO A 212 -3.10 4.81 -21.87
CA PRO A 212 -4.26 3.91 -21.91
C PRO A 212 -3.87 2.44 -21.95
N ASN A 213 -4.79 1.57 -21.52
CA ASN A 213 -4.73 0.10 -21.68
C ASN A 213 -3.40 -0.51 -21.22
N ARG A 214 -2.96 -0.15 -20.00
CA ARG A 214 -1.76 -0.73 -19.42
C ARG A 214 -1.92 -2.25 -19.27
N PRO A 215 -0.83 -3.03 -19.44
CA PRO A 215 -0.83 -4.44 -19.08
C PRO A 215 -1.26 -4.62 -17.62
N ALA A 216 -1.97 -5.72 -17.34
CA ALA A 216 -2.35 -6.04 -15.96
C ALA A 216 -1.10 -6.15 -15.08
N GLY A 217 -1.15 -5.57 -13.88
CA GLY A 217 0.00 -5.54 -12.96
C GLY A 217 1.02 -4.41 -13.23
N SER A 218 0.75 -3.50 -14.18
CA SER A 218 1.66 -2.38 -14.47
C SER A 218 1.55 -1.25 -13.44
N PHE A 219 2.70 -0.80 -12.95
CA PHE A 219 2.82 0.31 -11.99
C PHE A 219 3.20 1.65 -12.64
N GLU A 220 3.40 1.71 -13.96
CA GLU A 220 3.96 2.90 -14.61
C GLU A 220 3.07 4.14 -14.44
N ASN A 221 1.75 3.99 -14.63
CA ASN A 221 0.83 5.11 -14.43
C ASN A 221 0.74 5.53 -12.95
N GLU A 222 0.85 4.58 -12.01
CA GLU A 222 0.93 4.90 -10.59
C GLU A 222 2.22 5.68 -10.28
N TYR A 223 3.37 5.29 -10.84
CA TYR A 223 4.61 6.04 -10.71
C TYR A 223 4.49 7.47 -11.23
N THR A 224 3.86 7.67 -12.40
CA THR A 224 3.57 9.01 -12.93
C THR A 224 2.73 9.83 -11.95
N MET A 225 1.69 9.22 -11.37
CA MET A 225 0.83 9.88 -10.39
C MET A 225 1.59 10.22 -9.09
N ARG A 226 2.40 9.31 -8.55
CA ARG A 226 3.25 9.55 -7.38
C ARG A 226 4.27 10.67 -7.63
N THR A 227 4.85 10.72 -8.82
CA THR A 227 5.75 11.81 -9.23
C THR A 227 5.01 13.15 -9.23
N ALA A 228 3.78 13.20 -9.76
CA ALA A 228 2.97 14.41 -9.75
C ALA A 228 2.63 14.91 -8.34
N VAL A 229 2.46 14.01 -7.36
CA VAL A 229 2.33 14.39 -5.93
C VAL A 229 3.61 15.05 -5.42
N GLY A 230 4.76 14.42 -5.66
CA GLY A 230 6.07 14.96 -5.26
C GLY A 230 6.38 16.33 -5.87
N ASP A 231 6.06 16.52 -7.16
CA ASP A 231 6.21 17.80 -7.85
C ASP A 231 5.28 18.86 -7.27
N THR A 232 4.02 18.49 -6.98
CA THR A 232 3.04 19.39 -6.36
C THR A 232 3.50 19.83 -4.98
N LEU A 233 3.97 18.90 -4.15
CA LEU A 233 4.52 19.18 -2.82
C LEU A 233 5.76 20.09 -2.90
N SER A 234 6.67 19.81 -3.83
CA SER A 234 7.87 20.62 -4.05
C SER A 234 7.52 22.06 -4.48
N GLY A 235 6.48 22.23 -5.28
CA GLY A 235 5.96 23.53 -5.71
C GLY A 235 5.39 24.39 -4.56
N LEU A 236 5.02 23.79 -3.42
CA LEU A 236 4.48 24.53 -2.27
C LEU A 236 5.54 25.30 -1.49
N ARG A 237 6.84 25.01 -1.69
CA ARG A 237 7.96 25.66 -0.99
C ARG A 237 7.76 25.67 0.54
N LEU A 238 7.46 24.51 1.10
CA LEU A 238 7.21 24.33 2.53
C LEU A 238 8.43 24.75 3.36
N SER A 239 8.17 25.40 4.50
CA SER A 239 9.23 25.80 5.43
C SER A 239 9.86 24.59 6.12
N PRO A 240 11.14 24.68 6.55
CA PRO A 240 11.75 23.65 7.38
C PRO A 240 10.90 23.39 8.64
N GLY A 241 10.74 22.12 9.00
CA GLY A 241 9.90 21.66 10.11
C GLY A 241 8.45 21.34 9.73
N ALA A 242 8.00 21.67 8.50
CA ALA A 242 6.71 21.21 8.01
C ALA A 242 6.63 19.67 7.99
N VAL A 243 5.46 19.11 8.26
CA VAL A 243 5.21 17.67 8.33
C VAL A 243 4.33 17.27 7.15
N ILE A 244 4.79 16.33 6.34
CA ILE A 244 4.05 15.79 5.20
C ILE A 244 3.58 14.40 5.58
N ILE A 245 2.29 14.13 5.44
CA ILE A 245 1.69 12.81 5.61
C ILE A 245 1.60 12.17 4.22
N ASN A 246 2.29 11.03 4.05
CA ASN A 246 2.25 10.21 2.84
C ASN A 246 1.44 8.95 3.14
N SER A 247 0.28 8.82 2.50
CA SER A 247 -0.64 7.69 2.72
C SER A 247 -1.71 7.65 1.64
N ASP A 248 -2.33 6.50 1.44
CA ASP A 248 -3.48 6.35 0.55
C ASP A 248 -4.78 6.84 1.22
N VAL A 249 -5.84 7.02 0.42
CA VAL A 249 -7.11 7.60 0.91
C VAL A 249 -7.76 6.72 1.98
N ASP A 250 -7.63 5.41 1.86
CA ASP A 250 -8.14 4.41 2.81
C ASP A 250 -7.28 4.24 4.07
N GLU A 251 -6.17 4.97 4.21
CA GLU A 251 -5.24 4.94 5.34
C GLU A 251 -5.37 6.19 6.23
N ILE A 252 -6.43 6.24 7.03
CA ILE A 252 -6.85 7.41 7.82
C ILE A 252 -6.08 7.48 9.14
N ILE A 253 -5.31 8.56 9.36
CA ILE A 253 -4.54 8.80 10.58
C ILE A 253 -5.45 9.38 11.68
N SER A 254 -5.35 8.87 12.91
CA SER A 254 -6.24 9.28 14.00
C SER A 254 -6.00 10.73 14.43
N ARG A 255 -7.05 11.39 14.91
CA ARG A 255 -6.96 12.73 15.52
C ARG A 255 -5.88 12.82 16.60
N GLN A 256 -5.76 11.79 17.44
CA GLN A 256 -4.76 11.73 18.52
C GLN A 256 -3.34 11.68 17.96
N THR A 257 -3.11 10.90 16.90
CA THR A 257 -1.82 10.89 16.19
C THR A 257 -1.51 12.26 15.59
N LEU A 258 -2.48 12.88 14.91
CA LEU A 258 -2.31 14.21 14.32
C LEU A 258 -1.99 15.27 15.38
N HIS A 259 -2.59 15.16 16.57
CA HIS A 259 -2.26 16.03 17.70
C HIS A 259 -0.79 15.88 18.10
N LEU A 260 -0.28 14.66 18.27
CA LEU A 260 1.14 14.40 18.56
C LEU A 260 2.07 14.96 17.46
N LEU A 261 1.72 14.77 16.18
CA LEU A 261 2.49 15.30 15.06
C LEU A 261 2.57 16.84 15.08
N SER A 262 1.48 17.50 15.49
CA SER A 262 1.38 18.96 15.57
C SER A 262 2.08 19.57 16.77
N THR A 263 2.30 18.81 17.84
CA THR A 263 2.78 19.33 19.14
C THR A 263 4.16 18.82 19.52
N CYS A 264 4.60 17.65 19.05
CA CYS A 264 5.87 17.04 19.42
C CYS A 264 6.90 17.06 18.29
N ASN A 265 8.18 17.23 18.63
CA ASN A 265 9.32 17.01 17.74
C ASN A 265 9.50 15.50 17.50
N VAL A 266 8.89 15.02 16.42
CA VAL A 266 8.96 13.62 15.98
C VAL A 266 10.20 13.35 15.10
N PRO A 267 10.60 12.08 14.91
CA PRO A 267 11.65 11.72 13.96
C PRO A 267 11.37 12.22 12.54
N ASP A 268 12.42 12.47 11.77
CA ASP A 268 12.30 13.02 10.42
C ASP A 268 11.46 12.15 9.48
N ASN A 269 11.63 10.83 9.59
CA ASN A 269 10.80 9.83 8.91
C ASN A 269 10.23 8.92 9.99
N LEU A 270 8.90 8.91 10.12
CA LEU A 270 8.19 8.10 11.09
C LEU A 270 7.06 7.35 10.39
N HIS A 271 7.15 6.02 10.36
CA HIS A 271 6.04 5.18 9.91
C HIS A 271 4.91 5.17 10.94
N LEU A 272 3.68 5.07 10.45
CA LEU A 272 2.46 5.09 11.24
C LEU A 272 1.75 3.76 11.05
N ASN A 273 1.72 2.93 12.10
CA ASN A 273 1.04 1.64 12.04
C ASN A 273 -0.47 1.84 12.19
N VAL A 274 -1.24 1.50 11.17
CA VAL A 274 -2.70 1.63 11.18
C VAL A 274 -3.38 0.26 11.27
N LYS A 275 -4.51 0.18 11.96
CA LYS A 275 -5.27 -1.08 12.11
C LYS A 275 -5.99 -1.44 10.81
N ASN A 276 -5.89 -2.69 10.38
CA ASN A 276 -6.50 -3.15 9.14
C ASN A 276 -7.97 -3.55 9.32
N TYR A 277 -8.79 -3.11 8.37
CA TYR A 277 -10.20 -3.45 8.22
C TYR A 277 -10.48 -3.80 6.77
N ARG A 278 -11.49 -4.63 6.55
CA ARG A 278 -11.90 -5.05 5.20
C ARG A 278 -13.37 -4.75 4.98
N TYR A 279 -13.69 -4.03 3.91
CA TYR A 279 -15.04 -3.62 3.53
C TYR A 279 -15.75 -2.67 4.50
N SER A 280 -15.64 -2.85 5.82
CA SER A 280 -16.24 -2.00 6.85
C SER A 280 -15.46 -2.07 8.16
N PHE A 281 -15.67 -1.11 9.06
CA PHE A 281 -15.06 -1.11 10.40
C PHE A 281 -15.62 -2.20 11.34
N ASN A 282 -16.70 -2.87 10.92
CA ASN A 282 -17.21 -4.08 11.57
C ASN A 282 -16.33 -5.32 11.28
N LEU A 283 -15.47 -5.30 10.26
CA LEU A 283 -14.65 -6.45 9.87
C LEU A 283 -13.15 -6.15 10.07
N PRO A 284 -12.66 -6.15 11.32
CA PRO A 284 -11.24 -6.00 11.60
C PRO A 284 -10.47 -7.24 11.13
N ILE A 285 -9.26 -7.00 10.60
CA ILE A 285 -8.31 -8.07 10.30
C ILE A 285 -7.48 -8.34 11.57
N PRO A 286 -7.42 -9.58 12.10
CA PRO A 286 -6.71 -9.90 13.34
C PRO A 286 -5.19 -10.03 13.13
N ASP A 287 -4.56 -9.01 12.53
CA ASP A 287 -3.13 -8.92 12.27
C ASP A 287 -2.45 -7.83 13.12
N ASP A 288 -1.15 -7.62 12.87
CA ASP A 288 -0.33 -6.62 13.59
C ASP A 288 -0.44 -5.22 12.95
N GLY A 289 -1.39 -4.97 12.04
CA GLY A 289 -1.61 -3.69 11.37
C GLY A 289 -0.83 -3.49 10.06
N TYR A 290 -0.76 -2.24 9.62
CA TYR A 290 -0.16 -1.84 8.35
C TYR A 290 0.71 -0.58 8.48
N TRP A 291 1.99 -0.72 8.10
CA TRP A 291 3.05 0.23 8.44
C TRP A 291 3.38 1.26 7.34
N ARG A 292 2.81 1.12 6.13
CA ARG A 292 3.24 1.94 4.99
C ARG A 292 2.93 3.44 5.09
N PRO A 293 1.82 3.89 5.71
CA PRO A 293 1.62 5.30 5.96
C PRO A 293 2.80 5.85 6.76
N HIS A 294 3.28 7.03 6.41
CA HIS A 294 4.37 7.64 7.15
C HIS A 294 4.35 9.15 7.02
N ILE A 295 5.11 9.81 7.90
CA ILE A 295 5.39 11.23 7.78
C ILE A 295 6.83 11.48 7.37
N SER A 296 7.04 12.61 6.72
CA SER A 296 8.36 13.17 6.45
C SER A 296 8.41 14.64 6.92
N VAL A 297 9.43 14.97 7.71
CA VAL A 297 9.71 16.34 8.15
C VAL A 297 10.59 17.04 7.12
N VAL A 298 10.15 18.21 6.66
CA VAL A 298 10.88 19.02 5.69
C VAL A 298 12.14 19.59 6.34
N LYS A 299 13.33 19.27 5.83
CA LYS A 299 14.61 19.79 6.36
C LYS A 299 15.04 21.14 5.77
N GLY A 300 14.40 21.58 4.69
CA GLY A 300 14.85 22.70 3.87
C GLY A 300 15.89 22.29 2.81
N GLY A 301 16.14 23.19 1.86
CA GLY A 301 17.07 22.95 0.74
C GLY A 301 16.37 22.62 -0.60
N PRO A 302 17.15 22.42 -1.68
CA PRO A 302 16.63 22.25 -3.04
C PRO A 302 16.18 20.82 -3.35
N ASN A 303 16.22 19.91 -2.37
CA ASN A 303 15.92 18.50 -2.62
C ASN A 303 14.43 18.31 -2.92
N PRO A 304 14.08 17.58 -4.00
CA PRO A 304 12.70 17.30 -4.33
C PRO A 304 12.05 16.44 -3.25
N ILE A 305 10.78 16.72 -2.97
CA ILE A 305 9.97 15.90 -2.07
C ILE A 305 9.52 14.66 -2.84
N VAL A 306 9.88 13.48 -2.33
CA VAL A 306 9.52 12.19 -2.94
C VAL A 306 8.28 11.63 -2.24
N TYR A 307 7.22 11.37 -2.99
CA TYR A 307 6.03 10.67 -2.50
C TYR A 307 6.15 9.18 -2.80
N THR A 308 6.18 8.35 -1.75
CA THR A 308 6.38 6.90 -1.87
C THR A 308 5.51 6.14 -0.86
N HIS A 309 5.25 4.86 -1.14
CA HIS A 309 4.64 3.91 -0.21
C HIS A 309 5.63 2.85 0.28
N GLY A 310 6.92 3.09 0.09
CA GLY A 310 8.00 2.23 0.56
C GLY A 310 8.43 2.56 1.99
N ARG A 311 9.34 1.76 2.53
CA ARG A 311 10.01 2.06 3.80
C ARG A 311 11.00 3.20 3.61
N VAL A 312 10.82 4.29 4.37
CA VAL A 312 11.68 5.48 4.33
C VAL A 312 12.44 5.72 5.63
N GLY A 313 12.13 4.96 6.67
CA GLY A 313 12.78 5.01 7.97
C GLY A 313 12.66 3.69 8.73
N ASP A 314 13.29 3.63 9.89
CA ASP A 314 13.33 2.42 10.73
C ASP A 314 12.47 2.54 12.00
N VAL A 315 11.75 3.64 12.16
CA VAL A 315 10.90 3.91 13.33
C VAL A 315 9.43 3.80 12.95
N LEU A 316 8.66 3.10 13.79
CA LEU A 316 7.22 2.87 13.61
C LEU A 316 6.47 3.30 14.88
N LEU A 317 5.50 4.19 14.75
CA LEU A 317 4.56 4.52 15.81
C LEU A 317 3.35 3.58 15.74
N GLU A 318 3.04 2.91 16.84
CA GLU A 318 1.90 1.99 16.91
C GLU A 318 0.53 2.68 16.87
N GLY A 319 -0.54 1.93 16.55
CA GLY A 319 -1.92 2.37 16.78
C GLY A 319 -2.27 3.77 16.24
N ALA A 320 -1.72 4.15 15.10
CA ALA A 320 -1.73 5.50 14.57
C ALA A 320 -3.00 5.87 13.77
N GLY A 321 -3.91 4.91 13.53
CA GLY A 321 -5.12 5.14 12.74
C GLY A 321 -5.70 3.84 12.18
N TRP A 322 -6.35 3.95 11.02
CA TRP A 322 -7.09 2.87 10.37
C TRP A 322 -6.72 2.73 8.89
N HIS A 323 -6.67 1.51 8.40
CA HIS A 323 -6.60 1.18 6.98
C HIS A 323 -7.82 0.34 6.61
N CYS A 324 -8.69 0.88 5.75
CA CYS A 324 -9.97 0.26 5.40
C CYS A 324 -9.97 -0.20 3.93
N THR A 325 -9.46 -1.41 3.72
CA THR A 325 -9.33 -2.02 2.40
C THR A 325 -10.71 -2.29 1.78
N PHE A 326 -10.95 -1.81 0.55
CA PHE A 326 -12.22 -1.96 -0.18
C PHE A 326 -13.45 -1.40 0.54
N CYS A 327 -13.31 -0.31 1.29
CA CYS A 327 -14.41 0.32 2.03
C CYS A 327 -15.21 1.34 1.20
N PHE A 328 -15.85 0.87 0.12
CA PHE A 328 -16.65 1.68 -0.80
C PHE A 328 -18.14 1.67 -0.49
N ARG A 329 -18.85 2.69 -0.98
CA ARG A 329 -20.29 2.85 -0.81
C ARG A 329 -21.06 1.83 -1.63
N THR A 330 -20.60 1.56 -2.86
CA THR A 330 -21.31 0.68 -3.81
C THR A 330 -20.43 -0.48 -4.29
N PHE A 331 -21.06 -1.57 -4.70
CA PHE A 331 -20.32 -2.72 -5.26
C PHE A 331 -19.66 -2.37 -6.60
N GLY A 332 -20.24 -1.43 -7.36
CA GLY A 332 -19.68 -0.90 -8.59
C GLY A 332 -18.32 -0.23 -8.38
N GLU A 333 -18.16 0.55 -7.32
CA GLU A 333 -16.87 1.16 -6.96
C GLU A 333 -15.82 0.11 -6.59
N MET A 334 -16.21 -0.94 -5.85
CA MET A 334 -15.29 -2.06 -5.53
C MET A 334 -14.80 -2.75 -6.79
N ARG A 335 -15.72 -3.05 -7.71
CA ARG A 335 -15.38 -3.59 -9.03
C ARG A 335 -14.44 -2.65 -9.78
N GLY A 336 -14.71 -1.35 -9.75
CA GLY A 336 -13.86 -0.31 -10.30
C GLY A 336 -12.43 -0.37 -9.75
N LYS A 337 -12.25 -0.46 -8.42
CA LYS A 337 -10.93 -0.62 -7.79
C LYS A 337 -10.24 -1.90 -8.23
N MET A 338 -10.94 -3.05 -8.20
CA MET A 338 -10.38 -4.35 -8.60
C MET A 338 -9.79 -4.32 -10.01
N LEU A 339 -10.46 -3.65 -10.95
CA LEU A 339 -10.05 -3.58 -12.35
C LEU A 339 -9.08 -2.43 -12.65
N GLY A 340 -9.15 -1.34 -11.88
CA GLY A 340 -8.53 -0.07 -12.21
C GLY A 340 -7.17 0.19 -11.58
N TYR A 341 -6.88 -0.37 -10.40
CA TYR A 341 -5.60 -0.13 -9.71
C TYR A 341 -4.45 -1.01 -10.22
N SER A 342 -3.21 -0.73 -9.80
CA SER A 342 -2.00 -1.39 -10.31
C SER A 342 -1.94 -2.90 -10.06
N HIS A 343 -2.71 -3.39 -9.08
CA HIS A 343 -2.81 -4.82 -8.74
C HIS A 343 -4.01 -5.52 -9.40
N ASN A 344 -4.49 -5.01 -10.54
CA ASN A 344 -5.57 -5.63 -11.30
C ASN A 344 -5.19 -7.01 -11.88
N ASP A 345 -3.91 -7.40 -11.87
CA ASP A 345 -3.42 -8.74 -12.17
C ASP A 345 -3.92 -9.81 -11.18
N ARG A 346 -4.42 -9.37 -10.00
CA ARG A 346 -5.10 -10.24 -9.04
C ARG A 346 -6.47 -10.71 -9.55
N VAL A 347 -7.09 -10.00 -10.51
CA VAL A 347 -8.33 -10.42 -11.18
C VAL A 347 -8.01 -11.46 -12.26
N ARG A 348 -7.81 -12.71 -11.84
CA ARG A 348 -7.45 -13.83 -12.75
C ARG A 348 -8.64 -14.51 -13.41
N ASP A 349 -9.81 -14.39 -12.80
CA ASP A 349 -11.08 -14.83 -13.32
C ASP A 349 -12.03 -13.63 -13.32
N THR A 350 -12.62 -13.31 -14.46
CA THR A 350 -13.58 -12.20 -14.56
C THR A 350 -14.79 -12.39 -13.65
N SER A 351 -15.12 -13.64 -13.29
CA SER A 351 -16.22 -13.97 -12.38
C SER A 351 -16.02 -13.41 -10.97
N ILE A 352 -14.78 -13.18 -10.52
CA ILE A 352 -14.53 -12.62 -9.18
C ILE A 352 -14.84 -11.12 -9.12
N ALA A 353 -14.82 -10.43 -10.26
CA ALA A 353 -15.19 -9.02 -10.39
C ALA A 353 -16.67 -8.80 -10.73
N GLU A 354 -17.49 -9.86 -10.80
CA GLU A 354 -18.94 -9.73 -10.95
C GLU A 354 -19.57 -9.21 -9.66
N ILE A 355 -20.59 -8.35 -9.79
CA ILE A 355 -21.23 -7.69 -8.64
C ILE A 355 -21.77 -8.68 -7.61
N GLN A 356 -22.41 -9.77 -8.04
CA GLN A 356 -22.93 -10.79 -7.12
C GLN A 356 -21.81 -11.52 -6.38
N SER A 357 -20.68 -11.75 -7.06
CA SER A 357 -19.47 -12.36 -6.52
C SER A 357 -18.84 -11.45 -5.45
N ILE A 358 -18.73 -10.15 -5.73
CA ILE A 358 -18.23 -9.14 -4.79
C ILE A 358 -19.17 -9.04 -3.58
N LYS A 359 -20.48 -8.96 -3.82
CA LYS A 359 -21.50 -8.91 -2.76
C LYS A 359 -21.38 -10.10 -1.82
N ALA A 360 -21.31 -11.32 -2.34
CA ALA A 360 -21.13 -12.52 -1.53
C ALA A 360 -19.87 -12.42 -0.65
N ARG A 361 -18.73 -12.00 -1.21
CA ARG A 361 -17.47 -11.83 -0.46
C ARG A 361 -17.57 -10.78 0.63
N VAL A 362 -18.23 -9.65 0.35
CA VAL A 362 -18.46 -8.59 1.34
C VAL A 362 -19.30 -9.11 2.50
N CYS A 363 -20.44 -9.76 2.21
CA CYS A 363 -21.36 -10.24 3.23
C CYS A 363 -20.76 -11.40 4.06
N GLU A 364 -19.85 -12.18 3.48
CA GLU A 364 -19.13 -13.28 4.14
C GLU A 364 -17.80 -12.83 4.80
N GLY A 365 -17.34 -11.60 4.55
CA GLY A 365 -16.06 -11.09 5.03
C GLY A 365 -14.83 -11.79 4.42
N ARG A 366 -14.94 -12.33 3.20
CA ARG A 366 -13.85 -13.02 2.48
C ARG A 366 -12.81 -12.04 1.91
N GLU A 367 -11.68 -12.58 1.45
CA GLU A 367 -10.65 -11.79 0.75
C GLU A 367 -11.14 -11.39 -0.67
N PRO A 368 -10.94 -10.13 -1.13
CA PRO A 368 -11.50 -9.63 -2.39
C PRO A 368 -11.14 -10.40 -3.66
N PHE A 369 -9.99 -11.08 -3.69
CA PHE A 369 -9.43 -11.76 -4.87
C PHE A 369 -9.38 -13.29 -4.75
N ASP A 370 -9.95 -13.86 -3.68
CA ASP A 370 -9.78 -15.28 -3.29
C ASP A 370 -8.30 -15.71 -3.32
N MET A 371 -7.45 -14.91 -2.68
CA MET A 371 -6.01 -15.16 -2.58
C MET A 371 -5.59 -15.46 -1.15
N TYR A 372 -4.55 -16.29 -1.00
CA TYR A 372 -3.81 -16.35 0.25
C TYR A 372 -3.00 -15.05 0.44
N PRO A 373 -2.92 -14.53 1.67
CA PRO A 373 -2.22 -13.30 1.98
C PRO A 373 -0.70 -13.46 1.77
N GLU A 374 -0.04 -12.32 1.53
CA GLU A 374 1.41 -12.23 1.50
C GLU A 374 1.99 -12.21 2.92
N ALA A 375 1.90 -13.34 3.62
CA ALA A 375 2.31 -13.48 5.02
C ALA A 375 3.71 -14.10 5.17
N PHE A 376 4.49 -13.57 6.13
CA PHE A 376 5.80 -14.10 6.51
C PHE A 376 5.76 -15.01 7.74
N SER A 377 4.59 -15.13 8.38
CA SER A 377 4.36 -16.02 9.52
C SER A 377 3.09 -16.84 9.31
N PHE A 378 3.03 -18.04 9.90
CA PHE A 378 1.80 -18.85 9.89
C PHE A 378 0.66 -18.18 10.68
N LYS A 379 0.98 -17.38 11.70
CA LYS A 379 0.01 -16.57 12.45
C LYS A 379 -0.71 -15.61 11.50
N ASP A 380 0.04 -14.82 10.74
CA ASP A 380 -0.53 -13.80 9.84
C ASP A 380 -1.24 -14.46 8.65
N LEU A 381 -0.70 -15.58 8.15
CA LEU A 381 -1.35 -16.38 7.12
C LEU A 381 -2.75 -16.80 7.58
N VAL A 382 -2.89 -17.37 8.77
CA VAL A 382 -4.19 -17.79 9.32
C VAL A 382 -5.07 -16.59 9.65
N ALA A 383 -4.51 -15.52 10.20
CA ALA A 383 -5.25 -14.32 10.59
C ALA A 383 -5.92 -13.61 9.40
N GLN A 384 -5.21 -13.53 8.27
CA GLN A 384 -5.69 -12.81 7.10
C GLN A 384 -6.47 -13.70 6.11
N SER A 385 -6.34 -15.03 6.23
CA SER A 385 -7.03 -16.01 5.39
C SER A 385 -8.46 -16.29 5.88
N GLY A 386 -9.34 -16.62 4.93
CA GLY A 386 -10.70 -17.04 5.22
C GLY A 386 -11.67 -15.88 5.46
N THR A 387 -12.77 -16.20 6.15
CA THR A 387 -13.85 -15.28 6.49
C THR A 387 -13.55 -14.55 7.80
N LEU A 388 -13.56 -13.22 7.76
CA LEU A 388 -13.37 -12.41 8.96
C LEU A 388 -14.56 -12.52 9.90
N LYS A 389 -14.29 -12.42 11.21
CA LYS A 389 -15.32 -12.38 12.23
C LYS A 389 -15.78 -10.93 12.44
N PRO A 390 -17.09 -10.64 12.30
CA PRO A 390 -17.67 -9.35 12.68
C PRO A 390 -17.36 -8.94 14.12
N SER A 391 -17.02 -7.66 14.30
CA SER A 391 -16.87 -6.97 15.58
C SER A 391 -18.08 -6.07 15.83
N ASN A 392 -18.66 -6.17 17.02
CA ASN A 392 -19.73 -5.27 17.46
C ASN A 392 -19.20 -4.05 18.23
N ASP A 393 -17.89 -3.85 18.26
CA ASP A 393 -17.24 -2.71 18.90
C ASP A 393 -16.94 -1.62 17.89
N PHE A 394 -17.61 -0.48 18.02
CA PHE A 394 -17.44 0.71 17.19
C PHE A 394 -16.91 1.90 17.99
N THR A 395 -16.35 1.67 19.18
CA THR A 395 -15.81 2.74 20.04
C THR A 395 -14.53 3.38 19.47
N HIS A 396 -13.85 2.66 18.56
CA HIS A 396 -12.61 3.07 17.92
C HIS A 396 -12.76 3.16 16.39
N VAL A 397 -13.67 4.00 15.91
CA VAL A 397 -13.87 4.32 14.48
C VAL A 397 -13.61 5.81 14.21
N PRO A 398 -13.32 6.22 12.96
CA PRO A 398 -13.12 7.63 12.62
C PRO A 398 -14.30 8.52 13.05
N LEU A 399 -14.02 9.78 13.41
CA LEU A 399 -15.01 10.72 13.95
C LEU A 399 -16.23 10.89 13.04
N ALA A 400 -16.03 10.90 11.71
CA ALA A 400 -17.13 11.06 10.77
C ALA A 400 -18.19 9.95 10.87
N LEU A 401 -17.80 8.72 11.22
CA LEU A 401 -18.72 7.60 11.41
C LEU A 401 -19.50 7.73 12.72
N GLN A 402 -18.90 8.38 13.73
CA GLN A 402 -19.58 8.68 15.00
C GLN A 402 -20.55 9.85 14.86
N GLU A 403 -20.17 10.86 14.09
CA GLU A 403 -20.96 12.07 13.86
C GLU A 403 -22.14 11.84 12.89
N ASP A 404 -22.01 10.93 11.92
CA ASP A 404 -23.05 10.61 10.93
C ASP A 404 -23.18 9.10 10.65
N PRO A 405 -23.58 8.30 11.67
CA PRO A 405 -23.60 6.85 11.58
C PRO A 405 -24.63 6.32 10.56
N ASN A 406 -25.71 7.06 10.31
CA ASN A 406 -26.74 6.64 9.36
C ASN A 406 -26.26 6.75 7.91
N ARG A 407 -25.52 7.82 7.57
CA ARG A 407 -24.98 8.02 6.21
C ARG A 407 -23.88 7.03 5.88
N PHE A 408 -23.04 6.68 6.87
CA PHE A 408 -21.93 5.75 6.72
C PHE A 408 -22.25 4.36 7.29
N ALA A 409 -23.53 3.98 7.41
CA ALA A 409 -23.93 2.70 7.99
C ALA A 409 -23.31 1.48 7.27
N TYR A 410 -23.05 1.61 5.96
CA TYR A 410 -22.36 0.59 5.16
C TYR A 410 -20.89 0.36 5.57
N LEU A 411 -20.29 1.28 6.34
CA LEU A 411 -18.97 1.11 6.96
C LEU A 411 -19.05 0.61 8.40
N LEU A 412 -20.26 0.40 8.92
CA LEU A 412 -20.52 -0.15 10.25
C LEU A 412 -21.09 -1.58 10.10
N ASP A 413 -22.14 -1.91 10.84
CA ASP A 413 -22.80 -3.21 10.87
C ASP A 413 -23.66 -3.51 9.64
N LYS A 414 -23.89 -2.54 8.75
CA LYS A 414 -24.69 -2.69 7.52
C LYS A 414 -23.84 -2.84 6.25
N GLY A 415 -22.66 -3.45 6.37
CA GLY A 415 -21.72 -3.59 5.24
C GLY A 415 -22.27 -4.35 4.04
N CYS A 416 -23.18 -5.31 4.24
CA CYS A 416 -23.84 -6.06 3.16
C CYS A 416 -24.95 -5.23 2.46
N ASP A 417 -25.47 -4.20 3.12
CA ASP A 417 -26.58 -3.39 2.64
C ASP A 417 -26.06 -2.21 1.81
N ARG A 418 -25.60 -2.51 0.59
CA ARG A 418 -25.06 -1.52 -0.36
C ARG A 418 -25.82 -1.54 -1.68
N SER A 419 -25.82 -0.40 -2.39
CA SER A 419 -26.30 -0.36 -3.76
C SER A 419 -25.30 -1.05 -4.70
N GLU A 420 -25.81 -1.56 -5.82
CA GLU A 420 -24.96 -2.15 -6.86
C GLU A 420 -24.17 -1.09 -7.65
N ILE A 421 -24.76 0.09 -7.84
CA ILE A 421 -24.20 1.24 -8.58
C ILE A 421 -24.09 2.43 -7.64
#